data_AF-A0A8B8J587-F1
#
_entry.id   AF-A0A8B8J587-F1
#
_cell.length_a   1.000
_cell.length_b   1.000
_cell.length_c   1.000
_cell.angle_alpha   90.00
_cell.angle_beta   90.00
_cell.angle_gamma   90.00
#
_symmetry.space_group_name_H-M   'P 1'
#
loop_
_entity.id
_entity.type
_entity.pdbx_description
1 polymer ?
#
loop_
_entity_poly.entity_id
_entity_poly.type
_entity_poly.pdbx_seq_one_letter_code
_entity_poly.pdbx_strand_id
1 'polypeptide(L)'
;MTWDVWQLREDEKIVVGCNELGQPIKKVGSLLSSFLGSVARRGQLCSLNYHKWNDMLPSYKVELLKVVQKKFVLPLESHDWVLKSLNNKWKEYKSKLKAVWKREGMTEEEVACICPPNVYHH
;
A
#
# COMPACT_ATOMS: atom_id res chain seq x y z
N MET A 1 15.76 1.93 -15.27
CA MET A 1 16.08 0.96 -14.21
C MET A 1 15.25 1.27 -12.98
N THR A 2 14.10 0.63 -12.84
CA THR A 2 13.29 0.70 -11.60
C THR A 2 13.90 -0.27 -10.61
N TRP A 3 14.57 0.26 -9.57
CA TRP A 3 14.97 -0.54 -8.41
C TRP A 3 13.73 -1.23 -7.82
N ASP A 4 13.70 -2.55 -7.85
CA ASP A 4 12.60 -3.31 -7.27
C ASP A 4 12.80 -3.41 -5.75
N VAL A 5 12.19 -2.46 -5.03
CA VAL A 5 12.25 -2.36 -3.57
C VAL A 5 11.80 -3.64 -2.87
N TRP A 6 10.97 -4.48 -3.52
CA TRP A 6 10.57 -5.76 -2.98
C TRP A 6 11.73 -6.75 -2.82
N GLN A 7 12.74 -6.66 -3.67
CA GLN A 7 13.89 -7.56 -3.73
C GLN A 7 15.03 -7.18 -2.81
N LEU A 8 14.94 -6.04 -2.09
CA LEU A 8 15.92 -5.68 -1.07
C LEU A 8 16.03 -6.81 -0.03
N ARG A 9 17.26 -7.13 0.39
CA ARG A 9 17.49 -8.07 1.49
C ARG A 9 16.98 -7.49 2.81
N GLU A 10 16.84 -8.31 3.84
CA GLU A 10 16.29 -7.85 5.14
C GLU A 10 17.22 -6.86 5.86
N ASP A 11 18.53 -6.98 5.63
CA ASP A 11 19.56 -6.06 6.10
C ASP A 11 19.66 -4.77 5.27
N GLU A 12 19.00 -4.71 4.11
CA GLU A 12 19.00 -3.55 3.23
C GLU A 12 17.74 -2.71 3.43
N LYS A 13 17.91 -1.48 3.92
CA LYS A 13 16.81 -0.52 4.08
C LYS A 13 17.15 0.85 3.51
N ILE A 14 16.17 1.46 2.87
CA ILE A 14 16.30 2.80 2.31
C ILE A 14 15.94 3.83 3.40
N VAL A 15 16.87 4.71 3.74
CA VAL A 15 16.63 5.78 4.72
C VAL A 15 15.79 6.88 4.09
N VAL A 16 14.64 7.19 4.71
CA VAL A 16 13.74 8.23 4.25
C VAL A 16 13.96 9.49 5.07
N GLY A 17 14.52 10.52 4.43
CA GLY A 17 14.52 11.86 5.00
C GLY A 17 13.13 12.48 4.89
N CYS A 18 12.70 13.16 5.95
CA CYS A 18 11.43 13.87 6.01
C CYS A 18 11.63 15.37 6.27
N ASN A 19 10.64 16.18 5.88
CA ASN A 19 10.54 17.58 6.32
C ASN A 19 9.88 17.67 7.70
N GLU A 20 9.75 18.89 8.25
CA GLU A 20 9.13 19.16 9.56
C GLU A 20 7.68 18.68 9.68
N LEU A 21 7.00 18.45 8.55
CA LEU A 21 5.64 17.91 8.49
C LEU A 21 5.61 16.38 8.38
N GLY A 22 6.75 15.70 8.53
CA GLY A 22 6.89 14.26 8.38
C GLY A 22 6.78 13.77 6.93
N GLN A 23 6.81 14.67 5.95
CA GLN A 23 6.66 14.30 4.54
C GLN A 23 8.00 13.89 3.92
N PRO A 24 8.06 12.77 3.19
CA PRO A 24 9.28 12.33 2.52
C PRO A 24 9.78 13.34 1.48
N ILE A 25 11.09 13.61 1.46
CA ILE A 25 11.67 14.61 0.55
C ILE A 25 12.34 13.98 -0.68
N LYS A 26 12.33 14.73 -1.79
CA LYS A 26 13.13 14.47 -3.02
C LYS A 26 12.87 13.08 -3.65
N LYS A 27 13.91 12.51 -4.28
CA LYS A 27 13.86 11.25 -5.04
C LYS A 27 13.44 10.05 -4.16
N VAL A 28 13.87 10.02 -2.90
CA VAL A 28 13.51 8.93 -1.97
C VAL A 28 12.01 8.97 -1.66
N GLY A 29 11.42 10.15 -1.49
CA GLY A 29 9.98 10.29 -1.32
C GLY A 29 9.18 9.79 -2.51
N SER A 30 9.67 10.02 -3.74
CA SER A 30 9.05 9.45 -4.95
C SER A 30 9.15 7.92 -4.98
N LEU A 31 10.31 7.35 -4.63
CA LEU A 31 10.50 5.90 -4.55
C LEU A 31 9.58 5.25 -3.50
N LEU A 32 9.47 5.85 -2.31
CA LEU A 32 8.51 5.43 -1.29
C LEU A 32 7.08 5.50 -1.82
N SER A 33 6.67 6.62 -2.44
CA SER A 33 5.32 6.76 -3.00
C SER A 33 4.99 5.69 -4.05
N SER A 34 5.95 5.35 -4.91
CA SER A 34 5.83 4.26 -5.89
C SER A 34 5.69 2.90 -5.20
N PHE A 35 6.50 2.63 -4.18
CA PHE A 35 6.40 1.40 -3.39
C PHE A 35 5.05 1.28 -2.68
N LEU A 36 4.57 2.34 -2.02
CA LEU A 36 3.23 2.37 -1.40
C LEU A 36 2.13 2.09 -2.41
N GLY A 37 2.29 2.54 -3.66
CA GLY A 37 1.37 2.19 -4.75
C GLY A 37 1.37 0.70 -5.06
N SER A 38 2.52 0.05 -5.02
CA SER A 38 2.61 -1.41 -5.20
C SER A 38 2.02 -2.18 -4.02
N VAL A 39 2.19 -1.69 -2.78
CA VAL A 39 1.56 -2.26 -1.58
C VAL A 39 0.03 -2.18 -1.70
N ALA A 40 -0.49 -1.00 -2.03
CA ALA A 40 -1.93 -0.75 -2.14
C ALA A 40 -2.64 -1.60 -3.21
N ARG A 41 -1.90 -2.07 -4.22
CA ARG A 41 -2.42 -2.95 -5.28
C ARG A 41 -2.39 -4.44 -4.94
N ARG A 42 -1.64 -4.85 -3.91
CA ARG A 42 -1.57 -6.25 -3.48
C ARG A 42 -2.77 -6.55 -2.59
N GLY A 43 -3.76 -7.28 -3.11
CA GLY A 43 -4.98 -7.63 -2.36
C GLY A 43 -4.73 -8.31 -1.01
N GLN A 44 -3.65 -9.11 -0.91
CA GLN A 44 -3.21 -9.74 0.34
C GLN A 44 -2.79 -8.73 1.43
N LEU A 45 -2.32 -7.55 1.03
CA LEU A 45 -1.87 -6.48 1.94
C LEU A 45 -2.91 -5.37 2.08
N CYS A 46 -3.75 -5.14 1.09
CA CYS A 46 -4.80 -4.14 1.08
C CYS A 46 -6.07 -4.74 0.49
N SER A 47 -6.85 -5.43 1.32
CA SER A 47 -8.05 -6.14 0.87
C SER A 47 -9.08 -5.17 0.28
N LEU A 48 -9.68 -5.56 -0.85
CA LEU A 48 -10.76 -4.81 -1.50
C LEU A 48 -12.13 -5.03 -0.84
N ASN A 49 -12.24 -6.06 0.02
CA ASN A 49 -13.48 -6.44 0.70
C ASN A 49 -13.96 -5.35 1.69
N TYR A 50 -13.04 -4.52 2.19
CA TYR A 50 -13.41 -3.38 3.02
C TYR A 50 -14.10 -2.30 2.20
N HIS A 51 -15.24 -1.81 2.67
CA HIS A 51 -15.94 -0.71 2.02
C HIS A 51 -15.17 0.61 2.18
N LYS A 52 -14.76 0.94 3.41
CA LYS A 52 -13.96 2.12 3.75
C LYS A 52 -12.65 1.73 4.42
N TRP A 53 -11.61 2.56 4.22
CA TRP A 53 -10.32 2.42 4.91
C TRP A 53 -10.44 2.46 6.44
N ASN A 54 -11.43 3.18 6.96
CA ASN A 54 -11.66 3.29 8.39
C ASN A 54 -12.25 2.01 9.00
N ASP A 55 -12.83 1.14 8.18
CA ASP A 55 -13.38 -0.16 8.61
C ASP A 55 -12.26 -1.21 8.80
N MET A 56 -11.05 -0.95 8.27
CA MET A 56 -9.88 -1.79 8.50
C MET A 56 -9.40 -1.64 9.94
N LEU A 57 -9.15 -2.79 10.59
CA LEU A 57 -8.67 -2.86 11.97
C LEU A 57 -7.39 -2.01 12.17
N PRO A 58 -7.24 -1.33 13.32
CA PRO A 58 -6.01 -0.60 13.62
C PRO A 58 -4.75 -1.48 13.55
N SER A 59 -4.84 -2.73 14.03
CA SER A 59 -3.75 -3.71 13.96
C SER A 59 -3.31 -4.00 12.52
N TYR A 60 -4.25 -4.06 11.58
CA TYR A 60 -3.94 -4.25 10.16
C TYR A 60 -3.13 -3.08 9.58
N LYS A 61 -3.45 -1.85 9.97
CA LYS A 61 -2.70 -0.65 9.56
C LYS A 61 -1.29 -0.65 10.14
N VAL A 62 -1.12 -1.16 11.36
CA VAL A 62 0.20 -1.38 11.97
C VAL A 62 1.01 -2.42 11.18
N GLU A 63 0.40 -3.54 10.77
CA GLU A 63 1.08 -4.54 9.95
C GLU A 63 1.48 -4.00 8.57
N LEU A 64 0.62 -3.20 7.94
CA LEU A 64 0.96 -2.48 6.70
C LEU A 64 2.18 -1.57 6.89
N LEU A 65 2.22 -0.82 7.99
CA LEU A 65 3.35 0.03 8.30
C LEU A 65 4.63 -0.79 8.52
N LYS A 66 4.56 -1.93 9.20
CA LYS A 66 5.68 -2.86 9.36
C LYS A 66 6.20 -3.38 8.03
N VAL A 67 5.32 -3.71 7.07
CA VAL A 67 5.73 -4.11 5.71
C VAL A 67 6.55 -3.01 5.03
N VAL A 68 6.16 -1.75 5.20
CA VAL A 68 6.95 -0.61 4.67
C VAL A 68 8.27 -0.47 5.43
N GLN A 69 8.27 -0.58 6.75
CA GLN A 69 9.46 -0.49 7.61
C GLN A 69 10.48 -1.63 7.42
N LYS A 70 10.07 -2.75 6.82
CA LYS A 70 11.00 -3.81 6.38
C LYS A 70 11.90 -3.34 5.25
N LYS A 71 11.47 -2.38 4.44
CA LYS A 71 12.21 -1.87 3.26
C LYS A 71 12.72 -0.45 3.43
N PHE A 72 12.12 0.32 4.34
CA PHE A 72 12.46 1.71 4.60
C PHE A 72 12.74 1.95 6.07
N VAL A 73 13.74 2.79 6.36
CA VAL A 73 13.89 3.40 7.70
C VAL A 73 13.02 4.65 7.69
N LEU A 74 11.92 4.60 8.43
CA LEU A 74 10.93 5.67 8.52
C LEU A 74 11.04 6.40 9.86
N PRO A 75 11.12 7.74 9.86
CA PRO A 75 10.92 8.53 11.07
C PRO A 75 9.47 8.37 11.59
N LEU A 76 9.28 8.47 12.90
CA LEU A 76 7.96 8.27 13.54
C LEU A 76 6.92 9.27 13.02
N GLU A 77 7.34 10.52 12.80
CA GLU A 77 6.53 11.60 12.26
C GLU A 77 6.00 11.33 10.85
N SER A 78 6.62 10.39 10.12
CA SER A 78 6.21 10.03 8.75
C SER A 78 5.11 8.97 8.68
N HIS A 79 4.81 8.29 9.79
CA HIS A 79 3.86 7.17 9.82
C HIS A 79 2.46 7.59 9.38
N ASP A 80 1.98 8.74 9.85
CA ASP A 80 0.68 9.28 9.46
C ASP A 80 0.62 9.59 7.97
N TRP A 81 1.70 10.14 7.42
CA TRP A 81 1.80 10.41 5.99
C TRP A 81 1.76 9.11 5.19
N VAL A 82 2.48 8.07 5.63
CA VAL A 82 2.50 6.76 4.97
C VAL A 82 1.11 6.13 4.96
N LEU A 83 0.40 6.13 6.09
CA LEU A 83 -0.95 5.58 6.17
C LEU A 83 -1.96 6.37 5.33
N LYS A 84 -1.88 7.71 5.32
CA LYS A 84 -2.71 8.57 4.44
C LYS A 84 -2.42 8.30 2.96
N SER A 85 -1.16 8.12 2.60
CA SER A 85 -0.73 7.82 1.24
C SER A 85 -1.22 6.44 0.79
N LEU A 86 -1.12 5.42 1.64
CA LEU A 86 -1.69 4.09 1.38
C LEU A 86 -3.21 4.14 1.18
N ASN A 87 -3.93 4.86 2.05
CA ASN A 87 -5.38 5.04 1.93
C ASN A 87 -5.76 5.65 0.57
N ASN A 88 -5.10 6.74 0.17
CA ASN A 88 -5.37 7.40 -1.10
C ASN A 88 -5.10 6.45 -2.29
N LYS A 89 -3.96 5.77 -2.30
CA LYS A 89 -3.61 4.84 -3.38
C LYS A 89 -4.53 3.63 -3.45
N TRP A 90 -4.98 3.12 -2.30
CA TRP A 90 -5.95 2.04 -2.22
C TRP A 90 -7.31 2.47 -2.80
N LYS A 91 -7.80 3.67 -2.44
CA LYS A 91 -9.03 4.25 -3.01
C LYS A 91 -8.91 4.46 -4.53
N GLU A 92 -7.79 5.00 -4.99
CA GLU A 92 -7.52 5.18 -6.42
C GLU A 92 -7.53 3.84 -7.16
N TYR A 93 -6.90 2.81 -6.60
CA TYR A 93 -6.88 1.48 -7.18
C TYR A 93 -8.29 0.87 -7.25
N LYS A 94 -9.05 0.93 -6.14
CA LYS A 94 -10.44 0.46 -6.09
C LYS A 94 -11.32 1.19 -7.10
N SER A 95 -11.15 2.50 -7.27
CA SER A 95 -11.88 3.30 -8.25
C SER A 95 -11.54 2.89 -9.70
N LYS A 96 -10.25 2.72 -10.01
CA LYS A 96 -9.80 2.25 -11.33
C LYS A 96 -10.37 0.88 -11.67
N LEU A 97 -10.34 -0.03 -10.70
CA LEU A 97 -10.91 -1.37 -10.84
C LEU A 97 -12.42 -1.32 -11.15
N LYS A 98 -13.21 -0.56 -10.38
CA LYS A 98 -14.63 -0.35 -10.65
C LYS A 98 -14.90 0.19 -12.06
N ALA A 99 -14.06 1.09 -12.55
CA ALA A 99 -14.19 1.64 -13.90
C ALA A 99 -13.90 0.60 -14.99
N VAL A 100 -12.94 -0.31 -14.76
CA VAL A 100 -12.64 -1.44 -15.66
C VAL A 100 -13.80 -2.43 -15.67
N TRP A 101 -14.31 -2.84 -14.51
CA TRP A 101 -15.44 -3.78 -14.42
C TRP A 101 -16.69 -3.25 -15.09
N LYS A 102 -17.00 -1.96 -14.89
CA LYS A 102 -18.13 -1.31 -15.57
C LYS A 102 -17.99 -1.34 -17.10
N ARG A 103 -16.77 -1.26 -17.62
CA ARG A 103 -16.50 -1.34 -19.07
C ARG A 103 -16.61 -2.77 -19.60
N GLU A 104 -16.16 -3.74 -18.81
CA GLU A 104 -16.09 -5.15 -19.20
C GLU A 104 -17.38 -5.94 -18.88
N GLY A 105 -18.31 -5.34 -18.15
CA GLY A 105 -19.56 -6.01 -17.75
C GLY A 105 -19.37 -7.08 -16.66
N MET A 106 -18.22 -7.10 -15.98
CA MET A 106 -17.88 -8.09 -14.95
C MET A 106 -18.68 -7.89 -13.65
N THR A 107 -18.97 -8.99 -12.94
CA THR A 107 -19.70 -8.99 -11.66
C THR A 107 -18.76 -8.79 -10.47
N GLU A 108 -19.28 -8.39 -9.31
CA GLU A 108 -18.47 -8.15 -8.09
C GLU A 108 -17.73 -9.40 -7.60
N GLU A 109 -18.16 -10.60 -7.98
CA GLU A 109 -17.54 -11.88 -7.65
C GLU A 109 -16.28 -12.17 -8.48
N GLU A 110 -16.31 -11.95 -9.80
CA GLU A 110 -15.16 -12.16 -10.70
C GLU A 110 -13.98 -11.25 -10.33
N VAL A 111 -14.36 -10.06 -9.94
CA VAL A 111 -13.57 -8.98 -9.35
C VAL A 111 -12.86 -9.37 -8.07
N ALA A 112 -13.59 -10.03 -7.16
CA ALA A 112 -13.04 -10.49 -5.89
C ALA A 112 -11.96 -11.57 -6.12
N CYS A 113 -12.09 -12.38 -7.18
CA CYS A 113 -11.11 -13.37 -7.60
C CYS A 113 -9.82 -12.78 -8.21
N ILE A 114 -9.86 -11.55 -8.76
CA ILE A 114 -8.64 -10.84 -9.23
C ILE A 114 -7.75 -10.45 -8.04
N CYS A 115 -8.34 -10.22 -6.86
CA CYS A 115 -7.56 -10.24 -5.63
C CYS A 115 -7.22 -11.70 -5.33
N PRO A 116 -5.94 -12.11 -5.34
CA PRO A 116 -5.60 -13.51 -5.23
C PRO A 116 -6.18 -14.10 -3.93
N PRO A 117 -6.93 -15.21 -4.00
CA PRO A 117 -7.37 -15.93 -2.82
C PRO A 117 -6.14 -16.62 -2.23
N ASN A 118 -5.56 -16.01 -1.21
CA ASN A 118 -4.78 -16.73 -0.21
C ASN A 118 -4.98 -16.05 1.13
N VAL A 119 -6.21 -16.18 1.62
CA VAL A 119 -6.53 -16.03 3.04
C VAL A 119 -5.96 -17.28 3.71
N TYR A 120 -4.78 -17.17 4.32
CA TYR A 120 -4.48 -18.08 5.42
C TYR A 120 -5.33 -17.63 6.58
N HIS A 121 -6.37 -18.42 6.88
CA HIS A 121 -7.00 -18.41 8.19
C HIS A 121 -5.93 -18.83 9.21
N HIS A 122 -5.78 -18.04 10.27
CA HIS A 122 -5.23 -18.53 11.52
C HIS A 122 -6.37 -19.13 12.33
#